data_AF-A0A1F6DVQ8-F1
#
_entry.id   AF-A0A1F6DVQ8-F1
#
_cell.length_a   1.000
_cell.length_b   1.000
_cell.length_c   1.000
_cell.angle_alpha   90.00
_cell.angle_beta   90.00
_cell.angle_gamma   90.00
#
_symmetry.space_group_name_H-M   'P 1'
#
loop_
_entity.id
_entity.type
_entity.pdbx_description
1 polymer ?
#
loop_
_entity_poly.entity_id
_entity_poly.type
_entity_poly.pdbx_seq_one_letter_code
_entity_poly.pdbx_strand_id
1 'polypeptide(L)'
;MQKTFTLDRVVAMAVAVVAGVFLVVGTVGASTTISTDISTDGTLAVTGLSSLTTASTTGAVSVAGALWVGGNATTTAAGAFSTQSTISVSGLSSLANASTTGAVSVADALWVGGNATTTSAGAISTGSTLSVSATSTLATTTVSRFLTVGSTTPQHGTADVLVDGTATTTLWLASSGGTDVGACIQMKGPAGANYRIYVSGAANALVVEAGLCK
;
A
#
# COMPACT_ATOMS: atom_id res chain seq x y z
N MET A 1 -38.63 86.94 6.48
CA MET A 1 -37.20 86.76 6.17
C MET A 1 -37.05 85.64 5.14
N GLN A 2 -37.17 85.98 3.86
CA GLN A 2 -37.00 85.04 2.76
C GLN A 2 -35.56 85.21 2.27
N LYS A 3 -34.65 84.31 2.69
CA LYS A 3 -33.28 84.27 2.17
C LYS A 3 -33.39 83.90 0.69
N THR A 4 -33.31 84.91 -0.18
CA THR A 4 -33.29 84.74 -1.63
C THR A 4 -32.05 83.93 -1.99
N PHE A 5 -32.25 82.65 -2.26
CA PHE A 5 -31.24 81.79 -2.85
C PHE A 5 -31.03 82.31 -4.26
N THR A 6 -29.92 83.03 -4.49
CA THR A 6 -29.58 83.51 -5.83
C THR A 6 -29.33 82.31 -6.73
N LEU A 7 -29.93 82.31 -7.92
CA LEU A 7 -29.85 81.23 -8.89
C LEU A 7 -28.40 80.79 -9.14
N ASP A 8 -27.46 81.73 -9.14
CA ASP A 8 -26.02 81.49 -9.28
C ASP A 8 -25.44 80.57 -8.20
N ARG A 9 -25.93 80.68 -6.95
CA ARG A 9 -25.50 79.80 -5.86
C ARG A 9 -26.08 78.39 -6.01
N VAL A 10 -27.31 78.29 -6.53
CA VAL A 10 -27.94 76.99 -6.80
C VAL A 10 -27.24 76.27 -7.94
N VAL A 11 -26.93 76.98 -9.02
CA VAL A 11 -26.22 76.43 -10.20
C VAL A 11 -24.80 76.01 -9.83
N ALA A 12 -24.05 76.83 -9.09
CA ALA A 12 -22.71 76.49 -8.64
C ALA A 12 -22.70 75.23 -7.74
N MET A 13 -23.68 75.10 -6.85
CA MET A 13 -23.83 73.94 -5.98
C MET A 13 -24.21 72.68 -6.79
N ALA A 14 -25.12 72.79 -7.75
CA ALA A 14 -25.49 71.68 -8.62
C ALA A 14 -24.31 71.18 -9.46
N VAL A 15 -23.52 72.08 -10.04
CA VAL A 15 -22.32 71.73 -10.81
C VAL A 15 -21.28 71.06 -9.91
N ALA A 16 -21.06 71.56 -8.69
CA ALA A 16 -20.11 70.96 -7.75
C ALA A 16 -20.51 69.53 -7.33
N VAL A 17 -21.81 69.29 -7.08
CA VAL A 17 -22.31 67.95 -6.76
C VAL A 17 -22.18 67.01 -7.94
N VAL A 18 -22.55 67.45 -9.15
CA VAL A 18 -22.41 66.64 -10.37
C VAL A 18 -20.95 66.33 -10.65
N ALA A 19 -20.04 67.30 -10.52
CA ALA A 19 -18.61 67.11 -10.69
C ALA A 19 -18.03 66.15 -9.63
N GLY A 20 -18.45 66.28 -8.37
CA GLY A 20 -18.05 65.38 -7.28
C GLY A 20 -18.54 63.94 -7.49
N VAL A 21 -19.81 63.77 -7.91
CA VAL A 21 -20.37 62.45 -8.23
C VAL A 21 -19.66 61.83 -9.45
N PHE A 22 -19.37 62.60 -10.50
CA PHE A 22 -18.61 62.11 -11.64
C PHE A 22 -17.18 61.71 -11.27
N LEU A 23 -16.53 62.45 -10.36
CA LEU A 23 -15.21 62.10 -9.84
C LEU A 23 -15.25 60.79 -9.04
N VAL A 24 -16.26 60.61 -8.19
CA VAL A 24 -16.43 59.38 -7.39
C VAL A 24 -16.82 58.21 -8.30
N VAL A 25 -17.78 58.37 -9.20
CA VAL A 25 -18.17 57.30 -10.13
C VAL A 25 -17.03 56.96 -11.10
N GLY A 26 -16.23 57.94 -11.53
CA GLY A 26 -15.03 57.73 -12.34
C GLY A 26 -13.90 56.99 -11.60
N THR A 27 -13.79 57.17 -10.28
CA THR A 27 -12.80 56.45 -9.46
C THR A 27 -13.29 55.09 -8.96
N VAL A 28 -14.59 54.92 -8.71
CA VAL A 28 -15.20 53.70 -8.15
C VAL A 28 -15.66 52.74 -9.25
N GLY A 29 -16.08 53.25 -10.42
CA GLY A 29 -16.46 52.44 -11.60
C GLY A 29 -15.27 51.82 -12.34
N ALA A 30 -14.04 52.18 -11.95
CA ALA A 30 -12.80 51.68 -12.53
C ALA A 30 -11.67 51.52 -11.50
N SER A 31 -11.93 50.88 -10.35
CA SER A 31 -10.82 50.22 -9.64
C SER A 31 -10.45 48.96 -10.43
N THR A 32 -9.75 49.12 -11.55
CA THR A 32 -9.35 48.01 -12.43
C THR A 32 -7.94 47.51 -12.14
N THR A 33 -7.20 48.20 -11.27
CA THR A 33 -5.88 47.77 -10.81
C THR A 33 -5.74 48.16 -9.34
N ILE A 34 -5.94 47.20 -8.45
CA ILE A 34 -5.45 47.32 -7.08
C ILE A 34 -3.95 47.03 -7.16
N SER A 35 -3.13 48.07 -7.03
CA SER A 35 -1.66 47.94 -7.16
C SER A 35 -0.98 47.48 -5.85
N THR A 36 -1.77 47.22 -4.80
CA THR A 36 -1.31 46.88 -3.45
C THR A 36 -2.02 45.62 -2.93
N ASP A 37 -1.72 45.21 -1.71
CA ASP A 37 -2.40 44.09 -1.06
C ASP A 37 -3.87 44.41 -0.74
N ILE A 38 -4.72 43.40 -0.87
CA ILE A 38 -6.11 43.43 -0.39
C ILE A 38 -6.15 42.66 0.94
N SER A 39 -6.58 43.32 2.01
CA SER A 39 -6.85 42.67 3.30
C SER A 39 -8.34 42.82 3.61
N THR A 40 -9.02 41.70 3.83
CA THR A 40 -10.43 41.67 4.23
C THR A 40 -10.54 40.93 5.55
N ASP A 41 -11.17 41.55 6.56
CA ASP A 41 -11.45 40.88 7.84
C ASP A 41 -12.52 39.78 7.71
N GLY A 42 -13.25 39.75 6.59
CA GLY A 42 -14.31 38.79 6.29
C GLY A 42 -14.08 38.01 4.99
N THR A 43 -15.12 37.28 4.57
CA THR A 43 -15.10 36.47 3.35
C THR A 43 -15.09 37.34 2.09
N LEU A 44 -14.10 37.13 1.23
CA LEU A 44 -14.13 37.61 -0.14
C LEU A 44 -14.95 36.64 -1.01
N ALA A 45 -16.14 37.06 -1.44
CA ALA A 45 -16.95 36.29 -2.40
C ALA A 45 -16.59 36.69 -3.83
N VAL A 46 -16.10 35.74 -4.62
CA VAL A 46 -15.83 35.93 -6.05
C VAL A 46 -16.77 35.04 -6.84
N THR A 47 -17.62 35.63 -7.69
CA THR A 47 -18.58 34.89 -8.51
C THR A 47 -18.03 34.49 -9.88
N GLY A 48 -16.89 35.08 -10.28
CA GLY A 48 -16.16 34.75 -11.50
C GLY A 48 -14.92 33.89 -11.27
N LEU A 49 -14.15 33.66 -12.34
CA LEU A 49 -12.86 32.97 -12.25
C LEU A 49 -11.81 33.86 -11.57
N SER A 50 -11.21 33.37 -10.49
CA SER A 50 -9.98 33.94 -9.94
C SER A 50 -8.76 33.26 -10.56
N SER A 51 -7.84 34.05 -11.11
CA SER A 51 -6.53 33.56 -11.57
C SER A 51 -5.45 34.13 -10.66
N LEU A 52 -4.82 33.27 -9.84
CA LEU A 52 -3.71 33.63 -8.96
C LEU A 52 -2.44 32.97 -9.49
N THR A 53 -1.41 33.76 -9.77
CA THR A 53 -0.10 33.26 -10.22
C THR A 53 0.62 32.47 -9.12
N THR A 54 0.40 32.83 -7.86
CA THR A 54 1.01 32.15 -6.70
C THR A 54 0.03 32.16 -5.53
N ALA A 55 -0.97 31.28 -5.58
CA ALA A 55 -1.87 31.07 -4.46
C ALA A 55 -1.16 30.30 -3.33
N SER A 56 -1.29 30.78 -2.09
CA SER A 56 -0.83 30.09 -0.89
C SER A 56 -1.91 30.21 0.18
N THR A 57 -2.22 29.10 0.83
CA THR A 57 -3.21 29.03 1.92
C THR A 57 -2.54 28.42 3.13
N THR A 58 -2.58 29.12 4.26
CA THR A 58 -2.03 28.62 5.54
C THR A 58 -3.04 27.81 6.36
N GLY A 59 -4.31 27.83 5.96
CA GLY A 59 -5.42 27.13 6.60
C GLY A 59 -6.03 26.03 5.73
N ALA A 60 -7.24 25.61 6.10
CA ALA A 60 -8.00 24.60 5.36
C ALA A 60 -8.46 25.13 4.00
N VAL A 61 -8.38 24.27 2.98
CA VAL A 61 -8.97 24.50 1.67
C VAL A 61 -10.13 23.53 1.50
N SER A 62 -11.32 24.06 1.23
CA SER A 62 -12.48 23.26 0.83
C SER A 62 -12.84 23.61 -0.60
N VAL A 63 -12.84 22.60 -1.47
CA VAL A 63 -13.22 22.73 -2.87
C VAL A 63 -14.45 21.86 -3.08
N ALA A 64 -15.54 22.45 -3.57
CA ALA A 64 -16.79 21.71 -3.82
C ALA A 64 -16.67 20.75 -5.02
N GLY A 65 -15.77 21.04 -5.95
CA GLY A 65 -15.46 20.21 -7.11
C GLY A 65 -14.08 19.55 -7.04
N ALA A 66 -13.58 19.11 -8.19
CA ALA A 66 -12.24 18.56 -8.31
C ALA A 66 -11.18 19.65 -8.11
N LEU A 67 -10.14 19.34 -7.33
CA LEU A 67 -8.90 20.11 -7.32
C LEU A 67 -7.92 19.51 -8.33
N TRP A 68 -7.62 20.25 -9.39
CA TRP A 68 -6.61 19.85 -10.37
C TRP A 68 -5.29 20.54 -10.07
N VAL A 69 -4.23 19.76 -9.87
CA VAL A 69 -2.88 20.27 -9.62
C VAL A 69 -2.04 19.95 -10.85
N GLY A 70 -1.70 20.96 -11.64
CA GLY A 70 -0.88 20.79 -12.86
C GLY A 70 0.61 20.55 -12.59
N GLY A 71 1.02 20.57 -11.31
CA GLY A 71 2.39 20.35 -10.85
C GLY A 71 2.44 19.40 -9.65
N ASN A 72 3.45 19.56 -8.79
CA ASN A 72 3.59 18.71 -7.61
C ASN A 72 2.63 19.13 -6.48
N ALA A 73 1.91 18.17 -5.90
CA ALA A 73 1.23 18.35 -4.62
C ALA A 73 2.12 17.80 -3.51
N THR A 74 2.69 18.68 -2.68
CA THR A 74 3.55 18.28 -1.55
C THR A 74 2.76 18.31 -0.24
N THR A 75 2.74 17.21 0.49
CA THR A 75 2.45 17.22 1.92
C THR A 75 3.76 17.27 2.70
N THR A 76 3.87 18.14 3.70
CA THR A 76 5.04 18.18 4.57
C THR A 76 4.99 17.05 5.62
N ALA A 77 6.11 16.74 6.27
CA ALA A 77 6.27 15.54 7.11
C ALA A 77 5.28 15.37 8.29
N ALA A 78 4.51 16.41 8.64
CA ALA A 78 3.43 16.33 9.63
C ALA A 78 2.02 16.15 9.02
N GLY A 79 1.86 16.32 7.70
CA GLY A 79 0.58 16.23 7.00
C GLY A 79 0.37 14.85 6.39
N ALA A 80 -0.60 14.09 6.90
CA ALA A 80 -1.04 12.86 6.25
C ALA A 80 -1.83 13.18 4.96
N PHE A 81 -1.60 12.39 3.90
CA PHE A 81 -2.48 12.37 2.74
C PHE A 81 -3.54 11.29 2.95
N SER A 82 -4.79 11.71 3.17
CA SER A 82 -5.92 10.81 3.42
C SER A 82 -6.98 11.00 2.34
N THR A 83 -7.40 9.89 1.71
CA THR A 83 -8.50 9.88 0.75
C THR A 83 -9.56 8.91 1.24
N GLN A 84 -10.84 9.24 1.02
CA GLN A 84 -11.97 8.36 1.38
C GLN A 84 -12.24 7.29 0.31
N SER A 85 -11.46 7.26 -0.77
CA SER A 85 -11.69 6.42 -1.93
C SER A 85 -10.34 5.95 -2.49
N THR A 86 -10.23 5.80 -3.80
CA THR A 86 -9.04 5.23 -4.44
C THR A 86 -8.05 6.31 -4.87
N ILE A 87 -6.78 5.93 -4.87
CA ILE A 87 -5.71 6.67 -5.54
C ILE A 87 -5.31 5.85 -6.77
N SER A 88 -5.32 6.46 -7.95
CA SER A 88 -4.78 5.85 -9.17
C SER A 88 -3.40 6.44 -9.45
N VAL A 89 -2.41 5.57 -9.62
CA VAL A 89 -1.03 5.97 -9.93
C VAL A 89 -0.62 5.24 -11.20
N SER A 90 -0.46 5.98 -12.30
CA SER A 90 0.02 5.45 -13.58
C SER A 90 1.56 5.45 -13.69
N GLY A 91 2.24 6.17 -12.80
CA GLY A 91 3.69 6.27 -12.73
C GLY A 91 4.30 5.45 -11.59
N LEU A 92 5.55 5.76 -11.25
CA LEU A 92 6.24 5.15 -10.12
C LEU A 92 5.68 5.69 -8.79
N SER A 93 5.36 4.79 -7.86
CA SER A 93 5.14 5.11 -6.45
C SER A 93 6.33 4.62 -5.64
N SER A 94 6.94 5.49 -4.84
CA SER A 94 8.07 5.14 -3.96
C SER A 94 7.67 5.43 -2.51
N LEU A 95 7.49 4.38 -1.72
CA LEU A 95 7.15 4.46 -0.30
C LEU A 95 8.32 3.90 0.51
N ALA A 96 8.91 4.73 1.37
CA ALA A 96 9.98 4.28 2.25
C ALA A 96 9.51 3.21 3.25
N ASN A 97 8.25 3.32 3.72
CA ASN A 97 7.67 2.37 4.67
C ASN A 97 6.17 2.17 4.39
N ALA A 98 5.84 1.23 3.50
CA ALA A 98 4.46 0.85 3.19
C ALA A 98 3.97 -0.22 4.16
N SER A 99 2.80 0.00 4.78
CA SER A 99 2.14 -0.98 5.63
C SER A 99 0.63 -0.97 5.37
N THR A 100 0.01 -2.13 5.45
CA THR A 100 -1.44 -2.29 5.32
C THR A 100 -1.96 -3.05 6.53
N THR A 101 -3.06 -2.59 7.11
CA THR A 101 -3.74 -3.24 8.23
C THR A 101 -4.86 -4.18 7.79
N GLY A 102 -5.29 -4.06 6.53
CA GLY A 102 -6.35 -4.88 5.92
C GLY A 102 -5.83 -5.78 4.80
N ALA A 103 -6.77 -6.37 4.06
CA ALA A 103 -6.44 -7.22 2.92
C ALA A 103 -5.84 -6.40 1.77
N VAL A 104 -4.85 -6.98 1.11
CA VAL A 104 -4.30 -6.48 -0.16
C VAL A 104 -4.78 -7.43 -1.25
N SER A 105 -5.46 -6.90 -2.27
CA SER A 105 -5.83 -7.63 -3.48
C SER A 105 -5.02 -7.08 -4.64
N VAL A 106 -4.29 -7.97 -5.32
CA VAL A 106 -3.50 -7.66 -6.51
C VAL A 106 -4.09 -8.48 -7.65
N ALA A 107 -4.48 -7.82 -8.74
CA ALA A 107 -5.09 -8.49 -9.89
C ALA A 107 -4.08 -9.37 -10.64
N ASP A 108 -2.82 -8.92 -10.71
CA ASP A 108 -1.71 -9.60 -11.35
C ASP A 108 -0.66 -10.05 -10.30
N ALA A 109 0.62 -10.03 -10.67
CA ALA A 109 1.73 -10.41 -9.79
C ALA A 109 2.08 -9.29 -8.80
N LEU A 110 2.31 -9.68 -7.53
CA LEU A 110 3.02 -8.85 -6.56
C LEU A 110 4.52 -9.18 -6.63
N TRP A 111 5.31 -8.28 -7.19
CA TRP A 111 6.77 -8.42 -7.19
C TRP A 111 7.39 -7.79 -5.95
N VAL A 112 8.13 -8.58 -5.17
CA VAL A 112 8.92 -8.10 -4.03
C VAL A 112 10.40 -8.24 -4.40
N GLY A 113 11.06 -7.11 -4.68
CA GLY A 113 12.48 -7.11 -5.09
C GLY A 113 13.48 -7.39 -3.94
N GLY A 114 12.98 -7.53 -2.71
CA GLY A 114 13.76 -7.81 -1.51
C GLY A 114 13.10 -8.91 -0.67
N ASN A 115 13.33 -8.88 0.64
CA ASN A 115 12.79 -9.88 1.55
C ASN A 115 11.31 -9.62 1.86
N ALA A 116 10.44 -10.59 1.57
CA ALA A 116 9.05 -10.58 2.03
C ALA A 116 8.99 -11.23 3.42
N THR A 117 8.60 -10.47 4.45
CA THR A 117 8.42 -10.99 5.81
C THR A 117 6.96 -10.97 6.21
N THR A 118 6.50 -12.02 6.86
CA THR A 118 5.26 -12.00 7.65
C THR A 118 5.61 -11.76 9.11
N THR A 119 4.66 -11.25 9.90
CA THR A 119 4.85 -11.13 11.35
C THR A 119 4.86 -12.50 12.00
N SER A 120 5.26 -12.58 13.28
CA SER A 120 5.36 -13.84 14.04
C SER A 120 4.05 -14.65 14.12
N ALA A 121 2.89 -14.07 13.76
CA ALA A 121 1.59 -14.74 13.70
C ALA A 121 1.04 -14.88 12.26
N GLY A 122 1.75 -14.38 11.24
CA GLY A 122 1.27 -14.34 9.87
C GLY A 122 1.49 -15.66 9.14
N ALA A 123 0.40 -16.41 8.94
CA ALA A 123 0.40 -17.60 8.10
C ALA A 123 0.45 -17.23 6.60
N ILE A 124 1.14 -18.05 5.80
CA ILE A 124 1.10 -17.98 4.34
C ILE A 124 0.23 -19.13 3.83
N SER A 125 -0.82 -18.81 3.09
CA SER A 125 -1.68 -19.78 2.40
C SER A 125 -1.63 -19.51 0.90
N THR A 126 -1.12 -20.46 0.13
CA THR A 126 -1.15 -20.39 -1.34
C THR A 126 -2.36 -21.15 -1.88
N GLY A 127 -3.14 -20.52 -2.78
CA GLY A 127 -4.25 -21.21 -3.47
C GLY A 127 -3.80 -22.19 -4.55
N SER A 128 -2.50 -22.20 -4.85
CA SER A 128 -1.85 -23.06 -5.85
C SER A 128 -0.42 -23.35 -5.38
N THR A 129 0.54 -23.46 -6.29
CA THR A 129 1.94 -23.83 -6.03
C THR A 129 2.75 -22.73 -5.36
N LEU A 130 3.59 -23.11 -4.40
CA LEU A 130 4.75 -22.33 -3.94
C LEU A 130 6.02 -22.92 -4.57
N SER A 131 6.67 -22.17 -5.46
CA SER A 131 7.95 -22.56 -6.06
C SER A 131 9.09 -21.83 -5.38
N VAL A 132 10.10 -22.57 -4.90
CA VAL A 132 11.30 -22.01 -4.27
C VAL A 132 12.52 -22.55 -5.02
N SER A 133 13.28 -21.65 -5.65
CA SER A 133 14.43 -22.01 -6.51
C SER A 133 15.78 -21.98 -5.79
N ALA A 134 15.83 -21.38 -4.60
CA ALA A 134 17.02 -21.29 -3.76
C ALA A 134 16.83 -22.11 -2.47
N THR A 135 17.82 -22.08 -1.57
CA THR A 135 17.75 -22.75 -0.27
C THR A 135 16.52 -22.28 0.51
N SER A 136 15.69 -23.23 0.94
CA SER A 136 14.57 -23.00 1.84
C SER A 136 14.81 -23.73 3.14
N THR A 137 14.69 -23.02 4.27
CA THR A 137 14.76 -23.63 5.60
C THR A 137 13.41 -23.43 6.28
N LEU A 138 12.72 -24.54 6.56
CA LEU A 138 11.50 -24.52 7.37
C LEU A 138 11.87 -24.88 8.81
N ALA A 139 12.13 -23.86 9.63
CA ALA A 139 12.57 -24.05 11.01
C ALA A 139 11.38 -24.06 12.00
N THR A 140 11.49 -24.88 13.05
CA THR A 140 10.76 -24.77 14.33
C THR A 140 9.23 -24.95 14.35
N THR A 141 8.62 -25.68 13.43
CA THR A 141 7.17 -25.97 13.53
C THR A 141 6.85 -27.46 13.38
N THR A 142 5.79 -27.90 14.05
CA THR A 142 5.16 -29.20 13.81
C THR A 142 4.60 -29.21 12.40
N VAL A 143 5.40 -29.65 11.42
CA VAL A 143 4.89 -29.88 10.07
C VAL A 143 4.07 -31.17 10.09
N SER A 144 2.78 -31.05 10.42
CA SER A 144 1.87 -32.21 10.51
C SER A 144 1.75 -32.98 9.19
N ARG A 145 2.02 -32.32 8.05
CA ARG A 145 1.99 -32.93 6.71
C ARG A 145 2.90 -32.17 5.73
N PHE A 146 4.20 -32.44 5.77
CA PHE A 146 5.21 -31.80 4.91
C PHE A 146 4.93 -32.05 3.42
N LEU A 147 4.38 -33.24 3.11
CA LEU A 147 3.90 -33.58 1.78
C LEU A 147 2.46 -34.08 1.86
N THR A 148 1.56 -33.26 1.33
CA THR A 148 0.12 -33.50 1.24
C THR A 148 -0.23 -33.77 -0.23
N VAL A 149 -0.42 -35.03 -0.62
CA VAL A 149 -1.16 -35.31 -1.87
C VAL A 149 -2.65 -35.22 -1.59
N GLY A 150 -3.34 -34.42 -2.40
CA GLY A 150 -4.76 -34.10 -2.21
C GLY A 150 -5.69 -35.24 -2.62
N SER A 151 -6.55 -35.63 -1.67
CA SER A 151 -7.76 -36.45 -1.84
C SER A 151 -7.60 -37.91 -2.30
N THR A 152 -8.70 -38.66 -2.20
CA THR A 152 -8.86 -40.12 -2.35
C THR A 152 -8.54 -40.68 -3.75
N THR A 153 -8.08 -39.84 -4.66
CA THR A 153 -7.51 -40.21 -5.96
C THR A 153 -6.27 -39.33 -6.17
N PRO A 154 -5.07 -39.90 -6.28
CA PRO A 154 -3.86 -39.13 -6.57
C PRO A 154 -4.06 -38.32 -7.85
N GLN A 155 -4.29 -37.01 -7.73
CA GLN A 155 -4.40 -36.10 -8.88
C GLN A 155 -3.06 -35.49 -9.29
N HIS A 156 -1.95 -36.16 -8.98
CA HIS A 156 -0.68 -35.91 -9.64
C HIS A 156 -0.08 -37.26 -10.02
N GLY A 157 0.27 -37.42 -11.30
CA GLY A 157 0.82 -38.66 -11.86
C GLY A 157 2.10 -39.15 -11.17
N THR A 158 2.80 -38.26 -10.43
CA THR A 158 3.85 -38.59 -9.47
C THR A 158 3.86 -37.54 -8.35
N ALA A 159 3.92 -37.97 -7.10
CA ALA A 159 4.21 -37.10 -5.97
C ALA A 159 5.53 -37.56 -5.39
N ASP A 160 6.61 -37.00 -5.91
CA ASP A 160 7.96 -37.45 -5.61
C ASP A 160 8.63 -36.49 -4.64
N VAL A 161 9.21 -37.05 -3.57
CA VAL A 161 10.21 -36.33 -2.77
C VAL A 161 11.56 -36.65 -3.39
N LEU A 162 12.14 -35.68 -4.11
CA LEU A 162 13.51 -35.76 -4.59
C LEU A 162 14.42 -34.99 -3.64
N VAL A 163 15.41 -35.68 -3.06
CA VAL A 163 16.51 -35.07 -2.30
C VAL A 163 17.76 -35.26 -3.13
N ASP A 164 18.17 -34.21 -3.84
CA ASP A 164 19.30 -34.23 -4.78
C ASP A 164 20.15 -32.96 -4.60
N GLY A 165 21.45 -33.08 -4.86
CA GLY A 165 22.42 -32.00 -4.68
C GLY A 165 23.81 -32.42 -5.12
N THR A 166 24.64 -31.46 -5.52
CA THR A 166 25.99 -31.69 -6.03
C THR A 166 27.03 -32.04 -4.94
N ALA A 167 26.61 -32.06 -3.68
CA ALA A 167 27.40 -32.38 -2.48
C ALA A 167 26.66 -33.43 -1.63
N THR A 168 27.15 -33.72 -0.42
CA THR A 168 26.50 -34.65 0.52
C THR A 168 25.04 -34.26 0.75
N THR A 169 24.13 -35.02 0.15
CA THR A 169 22.69 -34.87 0.32
C THR A 169 22.20 -35.92 1.29
N THR A 170 21.52 -35.49 2.35
CA THR A 170 21.02 -36.40 3.38
C THR A 170 19.53 -36.16 3.58
N LEU A 171 18.71 -37.19 3.35
CA LEU A 171 17.37 -37.24 3.91
C LEU A 171 17.49 -37.77 5.35
N TRP A 172 17.47 -36.86 6.33
CA TRP A 172 17.55 -37.23 7.74
C TRP A 172 16.16 -37.39 8.34
N LEU A 173 15.82 -38.61 8.76
CA LEU A 173 14.57 -38.93 9.46
C LEU A 173 14.92 -39.39 10.88
N ALA A 174 14.57 -38.60 11.88
CA ALA A 174 14.74 -38.96 13.28
C ALA A 174 13.41 -38.83 14.04
N SER A 175 13.18 -39.74 14.97
CA SER A 175 12.10 -39.67 15.94
C SER A 175 12.67 -39.20 17.28
N SER A 176 11.99 -38.26 17.94
CA SER A 176 12.35 -37.78 19.28
C SER A 176 11.58 -38.48 20.40
N GLY A 177 10.86 -39.57 20.09
CA GLY A 177 10.24 -40.42 21.10
C GLY A 177 11.29 -40.96 22.07
N GLY A 178 10.89 -41.26 23.31
CA GLY A 178 11.79 -41.74 24.38
C GLY A 178 12.65 -42.94 23.98
N THR A 179 13.58 -43.32 24.84
CA THR A 179 14.42 -44.51 24.61
C THR A 179 13.54 -45.72 24.25
N ASP A 180 13.91 -46.44 23.19
CA ASP A 180 13.28 -47.68 22.70
C ASP A 180 12.03 -47.60 21.79
N VAL A 181 11.71 -46.45 21.18
CA VAL A 181 10.71 -46.39 20.09
C VAL A 181 11.36 -46.44 18.71
N GLY A 182 11.16 -47.54 17.98
CA GLY A 182 11.56 -47.65 16.57
C GLY A 182 10.75 -46.71 15.66
N ALA A 183 11.42 -46.13 14.66
CA ALA A 183 10.76 -45.35 13.60
C ALA A 183 10.44 -46.24 12.39
N CYS A 184 9.36 -45.91 11.69
CA CYS A 184 8.76 -46.76 10.67
C CYS A 184 8.49 -45.95 9.41
N ILE A 185 9.06 -46.34 8.27
CA ILE A 185 8.61 -45.84 6.97
C ILE A 185 7.56 -46.82 6.46
N GLN A 186 6.30 -46.39 6.40
CA GLN A 186 5.18 -47.20 5.92
C GLN A 186 4.75 -46.75 4.52
N MET A 187 4.77 -47.68 3.58
CA MET A 187 4.23 -47.53 2.23
C MET A 187 2.95 -48.38 2.13
N LYS A 188 1.95 -47.90 1.39
CA LYS A 188 0.68 -48.61 1.20
C LYS A 188 0.59 -49.13 -0.23
N GLY A 189 0.27 -50.42 -0.38
CA GLY A 189 -0.05 -51.03 -1.66
C GLY A 189 -1.48 -50.74 -2.12
N PRO A 190 -1.82 -51.07 -3.38
CA PRO A 190 -3.13 -50.83 -3.99
C PRO A 190 -4.35 -51.45 -3.26
N ALA A 191 -4.13 -52.38 -2.33
CA ALA A 191 -5.18 -53.03 -1.52
C ALA A 191 -5.10 -52.69 -0.02
N GLY A 192 -4.42 -51.59 0.35
CA GLY A 192 -4.23 -51.19 1.75
C GLY A 192 -3.20 -52.01 2.52
N ALA A 193 -2.56 -52.98 1.87
CA ALA A 193 -1.42 -53.73 2.39
C ALA A 193 -0.28 -52.77 2.78
N ASN A 194 0.32 -52.99 3.95
CA ASN A 194 1.47 -52.20 4.38
C ASN A 194 2.76 -52.85 3.86
N TYR A 195 3.52 -52.14 3.05
CA TYR A 195 4.95 -52.41 2.86
C TYR A 195 5.71 -51.53 3.82
N ARG A 196 6.63 -52.09 4.59
CA ARG A 196 7.29 -51.35 5.66
C ARG A 196 8.79 -51.59 5.63
N ILE A 197 9.56 -50.53 5.83
CA ILE A 197 10.98 -50.60 6.11
C ILE A 197 11.13 -50.33 7.61
N TYR A 198 11.80 -51.22 8.33
CA TYR A 198 11.93 -51.18 9.78
C TYR A 198 13.36 -51.45 10.23
N VAL A 199 13.72 -50.85 11.37
CA VAL A 199 14.93 -51.14 12.14
C VAL A 199 14.49 -51.49 13.56
N SER A 200 14.88 -52.64 14.10
CA SER A 200 14.58 -53.07 15.47
C SER A 200 15.82 -53.69 16.14
N GLY A 201 16.04 -53.42 17.43
CA GLY A 201 17.22 -53.87 18.21
C GLY A 201 17.28 -55.39 18.45
N ALA A 202 18.25 -55.99 19.16
CA ALA A 202 19.57 -55.54 19.62
C ALA A 202 20.73 -56.11 18.76
N ALA A 203 20.41 -56.80 17.66
CA ALA A 203 21.33 -57.30 16.63
C ALA A 203 20.87 -56.75 15.27
N ASN A 204 21.38 -55.58 14.92
CA ASN A 204 20.92 -54.73 13.81
C ASN A 204 21.01 -55.44 12.44
N ALA A 205 20.04 -55.21 11.54
CA ALA A 205 20.36 -55.05 10.12
C ALA A 205 19.28 -54.27 9.33
N LEU A 206 19.27 -52.94 9.48
CA LEU A 206 19.36 -52.06 8.31
C LEU A 206 20.84 -51.70 8.21
N VAL A 207 21.53 -52.12 7.13
CA VAL A 207 22.95 -51.81 6.91
C VAL A 207 23.06 -50.75 5.82
N VAL A 208 23.46 -49.55 6.24
CA VAL A 208 23.93 -48.43 5.43
C VAL A 208 25.43 -48.32 5.70
N GLU A 209 26.26 -48.49 4.68
CA GLU A 209 27.72 -48.47 4.81
C GLU A 209 28.30 -47.13 4.33
N ALA A 210 29.31 -46.63 5.04
CA ALA A 210 30.09 -45.45 4.64
C ALA A 210 31.48 -45.86 4.16
N GLY A 211 31.82 -45.52 2.91
CA GLY A 211 33.08 -44.82 2.63
C GLY A 211 32.90 -43.34 2.95
N LEU A 212 33.98 -42.61 3.23
CA LEU A 212 33.94 -41.29 3.90
C LEU A 212 32.80 -40.37 3.43
N CYS A 213 31.82 -40.14 4.30
CA CYS A 213 31.21 -38.82 4.39
C CYS A 213 32.12 -37.97 5.29
N LYS A 214 32.36 -36.71 4.96
CA LYS A 214 32.68 -35.74 6.00
C LYS A 214 31.40 -35.00 6.36
#